data_AF-A0A7Z8LGL8-F1
#
_entry.id   AF-A0A7Z8LGL8-F1
#
_cell.length_a   1.000
_cell.length_b   1.000
_cell.length_c   1.000
_cell.angle_alpha   90.00
_cell.angle_beta   90.00
_cell.angle_gamma   90.00
#
_symmetry.space_group_name_H-M   'P 1'
#
loop_
_entity.id
_entity.type
_entity.pdbx_description
1 polymer ?
#
loop_
_entity_poly.entity_id
_entity_poly.type
_entity_poly.pdbx_seq_one_letter_code
_entity_poly.pdbx_strand_id
1 'polypeptide(L)'
;MDDLRPERARAEFWRAFAQGARGPQIAPLGGIRDRSCLAITAGRMRADPEFRASAHLFLREFDQALSQVEPDADDTQLSALTDTRSARAFMLIGRVSGVFSR
;
A
#
# COMPACT_ATOMS: atom_id res chain seq x y z
N MET A 1 0.05 6.70 12.08
CA MET A 1 0.86 6.19 10.95
C MET A 1 2.20 5.67 11.43
N ASP A 2 2.85 6.39 12.35
CA ASP A 2 4.17 6.03 12.86
C ASP A 2 4.12 4.80 13.79
N ASP A 3 2.98 4.58 14.48
CA ASP A 3 2.75 3.41 15.35
C ASP A 3 2.47 2.11 14.58
N LEU A 4 2.27 2.18 13.26
CA LEU A 4 2.05 0.99 12.45
C LEU A 4 3.35 0.18 12.38
N ARG A 5 3.23 -1.12 12.64
CA ARG A 5 4.33 -2.09 12.50
C ARG A 5 4.09 -2.96 11.26
N PRO A 6 4.43 -2.48 10.05
CA PRO A 6 4.27 -3.27 8.85
C PRO A 6 5.28 -4.43 8.83
N GLU A 7 4.87 -5.57 8.29
CA GLU A 7 5.85 -6.54 7.77
C GLU A 7 6.57 -5.92 6.57
N ARG A 8 7.91 -5.91 6.60
CA ARG A 8 8.71 -5.36 5.50
C ARG A 8 8.49 -6.18 4.24
N ALA A 9 8.10 -5.50 3.16
CA ALA A 9 7.98 -6.13 1.85
C ALA A 9 9.35 -6.18 1.16
N ARG A 10 9.64 -7.30 0.51
CA ARG A 10 10.83 -7.46 -0.34
C ARG A 10 10.71 -6.60 -1.59
N ALA A 11 11.84 -6.10 -2.09
CA ALA A 11 11.93 -5.29 -3.30
C ALA A 11 11.16 -5.88 -4.50
N GLU A 12 11.25 -7.19 -4.70
CA GLU A 12 10.58 -7.90 -5.80
C GLU A 12 9.06 -7.68 -5.85
N PHE A 13 8.40 -7.53 -4.70
CA PHE A 13 6.96 -7.29 -4.67
C PHE A 13 6.60 -5.84 -4.99
N TRP A 14 7.42 -4.89 -4.53
CA TRP A 14 7.28 -3.47 -4.90
C TRP A 14 7.49 -3.28 -6.40
N ARG A 15 8.54 -3.92 -6.93
CA ARG A 15 8.87 -3.93 -8.36
C ARG A 15 7.75 -4.55 -9.19
N ALA A 16 7.27 -5.74 -8.81
CA ALA A 16 6.17 -6.38 -9.50
C ALA A 16 4.92 -5.48 -9.54
N PHE A 17 4.57 -4.86 -8.41
CA PHE A 17 3.43 -3.94 -8.36
C PHE A 17 3.61 -2.72 -9.25
N ALA A 18 4.79 -2.07 -9.22
CA ALA A 18 5.13 -0.93 -10.07
C ALA A 18 5.07 -1.25 -11.57
N GLN A 19 5.36 -2.51 -11.92
CA GLN A 19 5.31 -3.04 -13.29
C GLN A 19 3.92 -3.60 -13.67
N GLY A 20 2.90 -3.37 -12.84
CA GLY A 20 1.51 -3.70 -13.17
C GLY A 20 1.00 -5.04 -12.64
N ALA A 21 1.79 -5.79 -11.85
CA ALA A 21 1.29 -7.01 -11.21
C ALA A 21 0.18 -6.67 -10.20
N ARG A 22 -0.87 -7.50 -10.17
CA ARG A 22 -2.03 -7.34 -9.28
C ARG A 22 -2.39 -8.68 -8.64
N GLY A 23 -3.21 -8.64 -7.60
CA GLY A 23 -3.72 -9.84 -6.93
C GLY A 23 -2.67 -10.63 -6.15
N PRO A 24 -2.75 -11.98 -6.14
CA PRO A 24 -1.93 -12.82 -5.27
C PRO A 24 -0.42 -12.60 -5.38
N GLN A 25 0.07 -12.21 -6.56
CA GLN A 25 1.50 -11.96 -6.80
C GLN A 25 2.06 -10.83 -5.93
N ILE A 26 1.24 -9.83 -5.60
CA ILE A 26 1.63 -8.68 -4.78
C ILE A 26 1.04 -8.76 -3.36
N ALA A 27 0.43 -9.90 -2.98
CA ALA A 27 -0.17 -10.09 -1.66
C ALA A 27 0.76 -9.75 -0.48
N PRO A 28 2.08 -10.01 -0.55
CA PRO A 28 3.02 -9.64 0.52
C PRO A 28 3.15 -8.13 0.76
N LEU A 29 2.76 -7.26 -0.20
CA LEU A 29 2.70 -5.81 0.03
C LEU A 29 1.65 -5.44 1.07
N GLY A 30 0.66 -6.29 1.34
CA GLY A 30 -0.33 -6.07 2.40
C GLY A 30 0.22 -6.27 3.81
N GLY A 31 1.46 -5.91 4.14
CA GLY A 31 2.13 -6.23 5.41
C GLY A 31 1.52 -5.64 6.69
N ILE A 32 0.47 -4.81 6.59
CA ILE A 32 -0.24 -4.28 7.76
C ILE A 32 -1.34 -5.25 8.19
N ARG A 33 -1.21 -5.81 9.40
CA ARG A 33 -2.16 -6.78 9.98
C ARG A 33 -2.86 -6.30 11.25
N ASP A 34 -2.62 -5.06 11.69
CA ASP A 34 -3.26 -4.49 12.87
C ASP A 34 -4.78 -4.41 12.67
N ARG A 35 -5.53 -5.21 13.43
CA ARG A 35 -6.98 -5.34 13.29
C ARG A 35 -7.71 -4.04 13.62
N SER A 36 -7.23 -3.28 14.61
CA SER A 36 -7.85 -2.03 15.04
C SER A 36 -7.71 -0.97 13.95
N CYS A 37 -6.50 -0.81 13.39
CA CYS A 37 -6.28 0.11 12.27
C CYS A 37 -7.12 -0.28 11.05
N LEU A 38 -7.16 -1.56 10.69
CA LEU A 38 -7.98 -2.05 9.59
C LEU A 38 -9.48 -1.76 9.82
N ALA A 39 -9.99 -2.01 11.02
CA ALA A 39 -11.40 -1.77 11.36
C ALA A 39 -11.74 -0.27 11.33
N ILE A 40 -10.90 0.59 11.89
CA ILE A 40 -11.10 2.06 11.88
C ILE A 40 -11.09 2.58 10.44
N THR A 41 -10.10 2.20 9.65
CA THR A 41 -10.01 2.62 8.24
C THR A 41 -11.20 2.13 7.43
N ALA A 42 -11.60 0.86 7.59
CA ALA A 42 -12.78 0.31 6.92
C ALA A 42 -14.08 1.02 7.34
N GLY A 43 -14.24 1.32 8.63
CA GLY A 43 -15.36 2.10 9.15
C GLY A 43 -15.43 3.49 8.54
N ARG A 44 -14.27 4.18 8.47
CA ARG A 44 -14.17 5.52 7.87
C ARG A 44 -14.48 5.51 6.37
N MET A 45 -13.92 4.55 5.63
CA MET A 45 -14.22 4.34 4.20
C MET A 45 -15.71 4.13 3.93
N ARG A 46 -16.44 3.50 4.86
CA ARG A 46 -17.88 3.27 4.73
C ARG A 46 -18.70 4.52 5.08
N ALA A 47 -18.35 5.17 6.19
CA ALA A 47 -19.11 6.27 6.75
C ALA A 47 -18.89 7.62 6.02
N ASP A 48 -17.75 7.80 5.37
CA ASP A 48 -17.37 9.06 4.73
C ASP A 48 -17.04 8.86 3.24
N PRO A 49 -17.95 9.29 2.32
CA PRO A 49 -17.73 9.23 0.89
C PRO A 49 -16.54 10.06 0.39
N GLU A 50 -16.26 11.22 1.00
CA GLU A 50 -15.16 12.09 0.61
C GLU A 50 -13.82 11.42 0.97
N PHE A 51 -13.72 10.89 2.20
CA PHE A 51 -12.56 10.09 2.61
C PHE A 51 -12.34 8.89 1.68
N ARG A 52 -13.42 8.19 1.31
CA ARG A 52 -13.33 7.06 0.37
C ARG A 52 -12.83 7.50 -1.01
N ALA A 53 -13.30 8.62 -1.53
CA ALA A 53 -12.82 9.18 -2.79
C ALA A 53 -11.34 9.55 -2.72
N SER A 54 -10.91 10.25 -1.66
CA SER A 54 -9.51 10.62 -1.45
C SER A 54 -8.61 9.39 -1.27
N ALA A 55 -9.07 8.35 -0.60
CA ALA A 55 -8.33 7.09 -0.44
C ALA A 55 -8.10 6.39 -1.78
N HIS A 56 -9.12 6.32 -2.65
CA HIS A 56 -8.97 5.76 -3.99
C HIS A 56 -8.07 6.61 -4.88
N LEU A 57 -8.19 7.94 -4.81
CA LEU A 57 -7.28 8.86 -5.48
C LEU A 57 -5.84 8.61 -5.04
N PHE A 58 -5.60 8.57 -3.72
CA PHE A 58 -4.28 8.29 -3.14
C PHE A 58 -3.69 6.97 -3.65
N LEU A 59 -4.47 5.88 -3.70
CA LEU A 59 -3.97 4.60 -4.23
C LEU A 59 -3.50 4.72 -5.68
N ARG A 60 -4.22 5.48 -6.52
CA ARG A 60 -3.87 5.71 -7.93
C ARG A 60 -2.61 6.57 -8.05
N GLU A 61 -2.53 7.66 -7.30
CA GLU A 61 -1.34 8.54 -7.33
C GLU A 61 -0.10 7.82 -6.77
N PHE A 62 -0.25 6.95 -5.77
CA PHE A 62 0.85 6.13 -5.26
C PHE A 62 1.36 5.13 -6.30
N ASP A 63 0.48 4.45 -7.03
CA ASP A 63 0.83 3.55 -8.14
C ASP A 63 1.63 4.31 -9.20
N GLN A 64 1.12 5.46 -9.65
CA GLN A 64 1.81 6.31 -10.63
C GLN A 64 3.18 6.78 -10.14
N ALA A 65 3.28 7.26 -8.90
CA ALA A 65 4.55 7.71 -8.34
C ALA A 65 5.56 6.56 -8.23
N LEU A 66 5.12 5.38 -7.80
CA LEU A 66 6.00 4.23 -7.67
C LEU A 66 6.50 3.75 -9.04
N SER A 67 5.64 3.69 -10.07
CA SER A 67 6.05 3.32 -11.43
C SER A 67 7.08 4.28 -12.02
N GLN A 68 7.12 5.54 -11.57
CA GLN A 68 8.14 6.51 -11.98
C GLN A 68 9.46 6.34 -11.21
N VAL A 69 9.39 5.93 -9.95
CA VAL A 69 10.58 5.76 -9.08
C VAL A 69 11.26 4.42 -9.29
N GLU A 70 10.51 3.35 -9.57
CA GLU A 70 11.02 1.98 -9.64
C GLU A 70 12.20 1.78 -10.60
N PRO A 71 12.20 2.34 -11.83
CA PRO A 71 13.30 2.12 -12.79
C PRO A 71 14.67 2.58 -12.29
N ASP A 72 14.68 3.60 -11.42
CA ASP A 72 15.90 4.21 -10.87
C ASP A 72 16.19 3.77 -9.43
N ALA A 73 15.32 2.94 -8.84
CA ALA A 73 15.43 2.50 -7.46
C ALA A 73 16.08 1.11 -7.34
N ASP A 74 17.12 1.01 -6.53
CA ASP A 74 17.72 -0.26 -6.18
C ASP A 74 16.87 -1.07 -5.17
N ASP A 75 17.22 -2.34 -4.98
CA ASP A 75 16.49 -3.24 -4.08
C ASP A 75 16.47 -2.78 -2.62
N THR A 76 17.49 -2.05 -2.18
CA THR A 76 17.56 -1.50 -0.83
C THR A 76 16.57 -0.35 -0.69
N GLN A 77 16.53 0.55 -1.67
CA GLN A 77 15.59 1.68 -1.72
C GLN A 77 14.15 1.19 -1.82
N LEU A 78 13.85 0.20 -2.67
CA LEU A 78 12.52 -0.40 -2.77
C LEU A 78 12.10 -1.08 -1.46
N SER A 79 13.00 -1.83 -0.82
CA SER A 79 12.69 -2.48 0.46
C SER A 79 12.48 -1.46 1.59
N ALA A 80 13.16 -0.31 1.52
CA ALA A 80 13.00 0.80 2.47
C ALA A 80 11.68 1.56 2.31
N LEU A 81 10.96 1.39 1.19
CA LEU A 81 9.66 2.04 0.99
C LEU A 81 8.70 1.77 2.15
N THR A 82 8.67 0.54 2.68
CA THR A 82 7.81 0.14 3.81
C THR A 82 8.00 1.02 5.07
N ASP A 83 9.15 1.68 5.20
CA ASP A 83 9.44 2.57 6.33
C ASP A 83 8.86 3.98 6.13
N THR A 84 8.40 4.32 4.92
CA THR A 84 7.75 5.61 4.63
C THR A 84 6.28 5.64 5.08
N ARG A 85 5.81 6.83 5.49
CA ARG A 85 4.40 7.05 5.82
C ARG A 85 3.46 6.77 4.64
N SER A 86 3.86 7.13 3.43
CA SER A 86 3.08 6.91 2.21
C SER A 86 2.92 5.43 1.88
N ALA A 87 4.01 4.64 1.93
CA ALA A 87 3.88 3.20 1.70
C ALA A 87 3.01 2.54 2.77
N ARG A 88 3.17 2.91 4.06
CA ARG A 88 2.29 2.38 5.11
C ARG A 88 0.82 2.73 4.87
N ALA A 89 0.53 3.94 4.37
CA ALA A 89 -0.84 4.32 4.00
C ALA A 89 -1.35 3.46 2.84
N PHE A 90 -0.52 3.22 1.82
CA PHE A 90 -0.84 2.33 0.70
C PHE A 90 -1.10 0.89 1.16
N MET A 91 -0.25 0.34 2.03
CA MET A 91 -0.40 -1.02 2.56
C MET A 91 -1.70 -1.16 3.38
N LEU A 92 -2.09 -0.12 4.15
CA LEU A 92 -3.29 -0.12 4.99
C LEU A 92 -4.55 0.04 4.14
N ILE A 93 -4.60 1.09 3.32
CA ILE A 93 -5.75 1.42 2.49
C ILE A 93 -5.93 0.34 1.41
N GLY A 94 -4.85 -0.10 0.77
CA GLY A 94 -4.87 -1.15 -0.25
C GLY A 94 -5.44 -2.47 0.29
N ARG A 95 -5.11 -2.82 1.54
CA ARG A 95 -5.69 -4.01 2.19
C ARG A 95 -7.19 -3.84 2.45
N VAL A 96 -7.63 -2.68 2.94
CA VAL A 96 -9.07 -2.38 3.15
C VAL A 96 -9.84 -2.35 1.82
N SER A 97 -9.21 -1.86 0.75
CA SER A 97 -9.80 -1.78 -0.60
C SER A 97 -9.73 -3.09 -1.41
N GLY A 98 -9.03 -4.11 -0.91
CA GLY A 98 -8.89 -5.41 -1.57
C GLY A 98 -7.88 -5.46 -2.72
N VAL A 99 -6.92 -4.53 -2.77
CA VAL A 99 -5.87 -4.43 -3.82
C VAL A 99 -5.00 -5.69 -3.89
N PHE A 100 -4.74 -6.32 -2.75
CA PHE A 100 -3.80 -7.44 -2.61
C PHE A 100 -4.46 -8.83 -2.72
N SER A 101 -5.78 -8.87 -2.90
CA SER A 101 -6.58 -10.09 -2.82
C SER A 101 -7.46 -10.36 -4.04
N ARG A 102 -7.63 -9.37 -4.93
CA ARG A 102 -8.37 -9.51 -6.18
C ARG A 102 -7.46 -9.80 -7.35
#